data_AF-A0A2M8AXR4-F1
#
_entry.id   AF-A0A2M8AXR4-F1
#
_cell.length_a   1.000
_cell.length_b   1.000
_cell.length_c   1.000
_cell.angle_alpha   90.00
_cell.angle_beta   90.00
_cell.angle_gamma   90.00
#
_symmetry.space_group_name_H-M   'P 1'
#
loop_
_entity.id
_entity.type
_entity.pdbx_description
1 polymer ?
#
loop_
_entity_poly.entity_id
_entity_poly.type
_entity_poly.pdbx_seq_one_letter_code
_entity_poly.pdbx_strand_id
1 'polypeptide(L)'
;MSPVTMIPRFELRRLFRLPLLSAGKEAGAPAPQESELLFDLTGENPENRLFARYDPEELRERLAASGLLAGLAERGYPDPVLRLSCASPSDQRICLYAGEENRDRLLFEARLQLAPFHPHRPIGPFTEESSFRMLVIHWLVLSSPDGTFTLERPRLPGQEKPGLGLLNQTIALLKSFSRELSADGVLDVPDHFHTALFYSRAFRYLDPEAEGRFLAIARDLSGVPLTLASDAIREGCLVERSTGAPIPWPAAEQVMAVRGPLRRFLRSPSYRETRNRASADYHFLVNWDLYRKNLALRDRP
;
A
#
# COMPACT_ATOMS: atom_id res chain seq x y z
N MET A 1 -1.15 -3.61 32.02
CA MET A 1 -1.49 -4.08 30.66
C MET A 1 -2.20 -2.92 29.97
N SER A 2 -1.45 -2.09 29.25
CA SER A 2 -2.01 -0.93 28.56
C SER A 2 -2.85 -1.38 27.37
N PRO A 3 -4.04 -0.82 27.14
CA PRO A 3 -4.90 -1.24 26.06
C PRO A 3 -4.23 -0.91 24.72
N VAL A 4 -4.16 -1.91 23.84
CA VAL A 4 -3.79 -1.72 22.43
C VAL A 4 -4.84 -0.80 21.83
N THR A 5 -4.51 0.49 21.67
CA THR A 5 -5.36 1.44 20.97
C THR A 5 -5.51 0.96 19.54
N MET A 6 -6.66 0.37 19.19
CA MET A 6 -7.01 0.08 17.81
C MET A 6 -6.99 1.39 17.03
N ILE A 7 -5.97 1.55 16.19
CA ILE A 7 -5.89 2.63 15.22
C ILE A 7 -7.06 2.42 14.24
N PRO A 8 -7.96 3.40 14.04
CA PRO A 8 -8.99 3.29 13.01
C PRO A 8 -8.30 3.22 11.65
N ARG A 9 -8.33 2.06 11.00
CA ARG A 9 -7.83 1.88 9.63
C ARG A 9 -8.81 2.51 8.64
N PHE A 10 -8.30 2.95 7.49
CA PHE A 10 -9.17 3.25 6.36
C PHE A 10 -9.90 1.96 5.93
N GLU A 11 -11.23 1.95 6.05
CA GLU A 11 -12.08 0.83 5.64
C GLU A 11 -12.15 0.76 4.10
N LEU A 12 -11.15 0.11 3.49
CA LEU A 12 -11.07 -0.12 2.04
C LEU A 12 -12.33 -0.78 1.46
N ARG A 13 -13.13 -1.48 2.31
CA ARG A 13 -14.41 -2.08 1.93
C ARG A 13 -15.39 -1.08 1.29
N ARG A 14 -15.30 0.22 1.63
CA ARG A 14 -16.16 1.24 1.03
C ARG A 14 -15.86 1.51 -0.44
N LEU A 15 -14.66 1.18 -0.93
CA LEU A 15 -14.19 1.36 -2.31
C LEU A 15 -14.74 0.31 -3.28
N PHE A 16 -15.25 -0.82 -2.79
CA PHE A 16 -15.64 -1.96 -3.61
C PHE A 16 -17.16 -2.08 -3.67
N ARG A 17 -17.73 -2.02 -4.88
CA ARG A 17 -19.12 -2.41 -5.16
C ARG A 17 -19.13 -3.84 -5.70
N LEU A 18 -20.26 -4.54 -5.51
CA LEU A 18 -20.51 -5.87 -6.10
C LEU A 18 -20.16 -5.84 -7.60
N PRO A 19 -19.53 -6.91 -8.12
CA PRO A 19 -19.10 -6.94 -9.51
C PRO A 19 -20.31 -6.89 -10.44
N LEU A 20 -20.45 -5.81 -11.20
CA LEU A 20 -21.17 -5.84 -12.46
C LEU A 20 -20.14 -6.12 -13.55
N LEU A 21 -20.37 -7.20 -14.31
CA LEU A 21 -19.56 -7.64 -15.43
C LEU A 21 -19.35 -6.46 -16.41
N SER A 22 -18.18 -5.85 -16.38
CA SER A 22 -17.75 -4.88 -17.37
C SER A 22 -16.81 -5.58 -18.35
N ALA A 23 -17.35 -5.88 -19.53
CA ALA A 23 -16.63 -6.47 -20.64
C ALA A 23 -15.87 -5.37 -21.41
N GLY A 24 -14.60 -5.16 -21.06
CA GLY A 24 -13.64 -4.41 -21.87
C GLY A 24 -12.45 -5.30 -22.24
N LYS A 25 -12.57 -6.09 -23.32
CA LYS A 25 -11.45 -6.87 -23.86
C LYS A 25 -10.49 -5.91 -24.60
N GLU A 26 -9.42 -5.45 -23.94
CA GLU A 26 -8.28 -4.83 -24.63
C GLU A 26 -7.22 -5.89 -25.00
N ALA A 27 -6.60 -5.72 -26.17
CA ALA A 27 -5.62 -6.65 -26.73
C ALA A 27 -4.31 -6.68 -25.92
N GLY A 28 -3.84 -7.88 -25.57
CA GLY A 28 -2.53 -8.13 -24.92
C GLY A 28 -2.58 -8.58 -23.45
N ALA A 29 -3.76 -8.63 -22.85
CA ALA A 29 -3.98 -9.21 -21.53
C ALA A 29 -4.10 -10.74 -21.61
N PRO A 30 -3.36 -11.55 -20.82
CA PRO A 30 -3.65 -12.98 -20.70
C PRO A 30 -5.10 -13.17 -20.23
N ALA A 31 -5.80 -14.14 -20.83
CA ALA A 31 -7.16 -14.50 -20.42
C ALA A 31 -7.14 -15.11 -19.01
N PRO A 32 -8.17 -14.84 -18.18
CA PRO A 32 -8.28 -15.49 -16.87
C PRO A 32 -8.46 -17.00 -17.04
N GLN A 33 -7.86 -17.77 -16.13
CA GLN A 33 -8.05 -19.23 -16.09
C GLN A 33 -9.45 -19.60 -15.59
N GLU A 34 -9.92 -20.80 -15.90
CA GLU A 34 -11.22 -21.30 -15.43
C GLU A 34 -11.32 -21.33 -13.90
N SER A 35 -10.25 -21.71 -13.21
CA SER A 35 -10.18 -21.70 -11.74
C SER A 35 -10.29 -20.29 -11.16
N GLU A 36 -9.71 -19.28 -11.80
CA GLU A 36 -9.85 -17.87 -11.38
C GLU A 36 -11.31 -17.42 -11.49
N LEU A 37 -11.98 -17.75 -12.60
CA LEU A 37 -13.39 -17.38 -12.81
C LEU A 37 -14.32 -18.10 -11.84
N LEU A 38 -14.11 -19.40 -11.63
CA LEU A 38 -14.87 -20.17 -10.65
C LEU A 38 -14.69 -19.61 -9.25
N PHE A 39 -13.46 -19.27 -8.86
CA PHE A 39 -13.19 -18.69 -7.56
C PHE A 39 -13.87 -17.33 -7.35
N ASP A 40 -13.86 -16.47 -8.36
CA ASP A 40 -14.56 -15.18 -8.31
C ASP A 40 -16.09 -15.36 -8.18
N LEU A 41 -16.66 -16.42 -8.76
CA LEU A 41 -18.10 -16.69 -8.79
C LEU A 41 -18.60 -17.45 -7.56
N THR A 42 -17.92 -18.51 -7.14
CA THR A 42 -18.35 -19.42 -6.08
C THR A 42 -17.71 -19.10 -4.74
N GLY A 43 -16.56 -18.41 -4.75
CA GLY A 43 -15.73 -18.20 -3.56
C GLY A 43 -14.98 -19.45 -3.10
N GLU A 44 -15.07 -20.57 -3.83
CA GLU A 44 -14.45 -21.83 -3.44
C GLU A 44 -12.98 -21.91 -3.87
N ASN A 45 -12.10 -22.18 -2.91
CA ASN A 45 -10.68 -22.42 -3.15
C ASN A 45 -10.18 -23.58 -2.28
N PRO A 46 -10.63 -24.82 -2.56
CA PRO A 46 -10.33 -25.98 -1.72
C PRO A 46 -8.83 -26.30 -1.66
N GLU A 47 -8.06 -25.92 -2.68
CA GLU A 47 -6.62 -26.15 -2.77
C GLU A 47 -5.79 -25.05 -2.10
N ASN A 48 -6.43 -24.01 -1.53
CA ASN A 48 -5.77 -22.88 -0.87
C ASN A 48 -4.69 -22.20 -1.74
N ARG A 49 -4.91 -22.16 -3.06
CA ARG A 49 -4.01 -21.51 -4.02
C ARG A 49 -4.18 -19.99 -3.99
N LEU A 50 -3.10 -19.25 -4.12
CA LEU A 50 -3.18 -17.79 -4.23
C LEU A 50 -3.90 -17.40 -5.53
N PHE A 51 -4.98 -16.63 -5.42
CA PHE A 51 -5.90 -16.27 -6.50
C PHE A 51 -6.46 -17.47 -7.28
N ALA A 52 -6.62 -18.62 -6.60
CA ALA A 52 -7.00 -19.90 -7.22
C ALA A 52 -6.10 -20.34 -8.39
N ARG A 53 -4.86 -19.84 -8.42
CA ARG A 53 -3.91 -20.06 -9.51
C ARG A 53 -2.58 -20.61 -9.01
N TYR A 54 -1.92 -19.89 -8.09
CA TYR A 54 -0.56 -20.23 -7.69
C TYR A 54 -0.56 -21.14 -6.47
N ASP A 55 0.02 -22.32 -6.60
CA ASP A 55 0.35 -23.16 -5.44
C ASP A 55 1.61 -22.65 -4.71
N PRO A 56 1.96 -23.25 -3.55
CA PRO A 56 3.15 -22.84 -2.80
C PRO A 56 4.47 -22.94 -3.56
N GLU A 57 4.64 -23.89 -4.49
CA GLU A 57 5.88 -24.07 -5.25
C GLU A 57 6.02 -22.95 -6.28
N GLU A 58 4.98 -22.73 -7.08
CA GLU A 58 4.90 -21.64 -8.06
C GLU A 58 5.04 -20.26 -7.40
N LEU A 59 4.53 -20.11 -6.18
CA LEU A 59 4.70 -18.88 -5.40
C LEU A 59 6.14 -18.72 -4.92
N ARG A 60 6.79 -19.79 -4.45
CA ARG A 60 8.21 -19.74 -4.08
C ARG A 60 9.09 -19.32 -5.26
N GLU A 61 8.81 -19.79 -6.47
CA GLU A 61 9.53 -19.36 -7.67
C GLU A 61 9.40 -17.85 -7.93
N ARG A 62 8.19 -17.29 -7.78
CA ARG A 62 7.94 -15.84 -7.95
C ARG A 62 8.59 -15.01 -6.85
N LEU A 63 8.58 -15.50 -5.61
CA LEU A 63 9.30 -14.89 -4.50
C LEU A 63 10.81 -14.87 -4.77
N ALA A 64 11.37 -15.97 -5.32
CA ALA A 64 12.76 -16.02 -5.74
C ALA A 64 13.06 -15.03 -6.88
N ALA A 65 12.26 -15.05 -7.94
CA ALA A 65 12.43 -14.19 -9.12
C ALA A 65 12.30 -12.70 -8.82
N SER A 66 11.51 -12.31 -7.81
CA SER A 66 11.42 -10.92 -7.35
C SER A 66 12.63 -10.47 -6.52
N GLY A 67 13.51 -11.40 -6.12
CA GLY A 67 14.65 -11.16 -5.24
C GLY A 67 14.30 -11.13 -3.75
N LEU A 68 13.05 -11.41 -3.36
CA LEU A 68 12.63 -11.42 -1.96
C LEU A 68 13.38 -12.49 -1.16
N LEU A 69 13.47 -13.73 -1.66
CA LEU A 69 14.15 -14.81 -0.94
C LEU A 69 15.66 -14.54 -0.81
N ALA A 70 16.31 -14.04 -1.86
CA ALA A 70 17.72 -13.64 -1.81
C ALA A 70 17.95 -12.51 -0.80
N GLY A 71 17.09 -11.48 -0.81
CA GLY A 71 17.19 -10.37 0.13
C GLY A 71 16.93 -10.77 1.59
N LEU A 72 16.08 -11.76 1.83
CA LEU A 72 15.88 -12.36 3.16
C LEU A 72 17.10 -13.16 3.60
N ALA A 73 17.69 -13.96 2.71
CA ALA A 73 18.92 -14.72 2.99
C ALA A 73 20.09 -13.81 3.40
N GLU A 74 20.31 -12.71 2.69
CA GLU A 74 21.31 -11.68 3.02
C GLU A 74 21.13 -11.07 4.42
N ARG A 75 19.91 -11.14 4.98
CA ARG A 75 19.55 -10.61 6.29
C ARG A 75 19.50 -11.68 7.37
N GLY A 76 19.97 -12.89 7.08
CA GLY A 76 20.03 -14.01 8.03
C GLY A 76 18.82 -14.93 8.02
N TYR A 77 17.94 -14.84 7.00
CA TYR A 77 16.74 -15.66 6.88
C TYR A 77 16.73 -16.47 5.57
N PRO A 78 17.61 -17.48 5.42
CA PRO A 78 17.84 -18.14 4.14
C PRO A 78 16.71 -19.08 3.67
N ASP A 79 15.93 -19.65 4.59
CA ASP A 79 14.81 -20.53 4.25
C ASP A 79 13.57 -20.15 5.07
N PRO A 80 12.84 -19.11 4.65
CA PRO A 80 11.64 -18.68 5.37
C PRO A 80 10.47 -19.64 5.12
N VAL A 81 9.70 -19.96 6.16
CA VAL A 81 8.50 -20.79 6.05
C VAL A 81 7.41 -20.01 5.32
N LEU A 82 6.96 -20.52 4.17
CA LEU A 82 5.87 -19.96 3.39
C LEU A 82 4.52 -20.52 3.85
N ARG A 83 3.56 -19.62 4.07
CA ARG A 83 2.18 -19.96 4.40
C ARG A 83 1.20 -19.14 3.56
N LEU A 84 0.15 -19.82 3.13
CA LEU A 84 -0.94 -19.25 2.36
C LEU A 84 -2.24 -19.35 3.16
N SER A 85 -3.05 -18.30 3.10
CA SER A 85 -4.44 -18.33 3.56
C SER A 85 -5.27 -17.60 2.51
N CYS A 86 -5.92 -18.39 1.66
CA CYS A 86 -6.53 -17.93 0.40
C CYS A 86 -7.98 -18.40 0.25
N ALA A 87 -8.63 -18.82 1.34
CA ALA A 87 -9.98 -19.36 1.32
C ALA A 87 -11.05 -18.35 0.85
N SER A 88 -10.80 -17.04 0.94
CA SER A 88 -11.75 -16.00 0.51
C SER A 88 -11.18 -15.16 -0.62
N PRO A 89 -11.92 -14.92 -1.73
CA PRO A 89 -11.45 -14.03 -2.80
C PRO A 89 -11.12 -12.60 -2.33
N SER A 90 -11.79 -12.17 -1.25
CA SER A 90 -11.58 -10.86 -0.64
C SER A 90 -10.34 -10.75 0.24
N ASP A 91 -9.68 -11.87 0.56
CA ASP A 91 -8.53 -11.91 1.47
C ASP A 91 -7.56 -13.02 1.06
N GLN A 92 -6.55 -12.64 0.28
CA GLN A 92 -5.51 -13.51 -0.25
C GLN A 92 -4.21 -13.22 0.49
N ARG A 93 -3.76 -14.15 1.35
CA ARG A 93 -2.64 -13.90 2.26
C ARG A 93 -1.41 -14.70 1.92
N ILE A 94 -0.27 -14.01 1.84
CA ILE A 94 1.06 -14.59 1.74
C ILE A 94 1.82 -14.22 3.02
N CYS A 95 2.29 -15.22 3.76
CA CYS A 95 3.14 -15.02 4.94
C CYS A 95 4.48 -15.74 4.77
N LEU A 96 5.57 -15.06 5.16
CA LEU A 96 6.89 -15.66 5.33
C LEU A 96 7.33 -15.51 6.79
N TYR A 97 7.81 -16.59 7.38
CA TYR A 97 8.27 -16.63 8.76
C TYR A 97 9.73 -17.09 8.88
N ALA A 98 10.44 -16.58 9.87
CA ALA A 98 11.79 -17.00 10.20
C ALA A 98 11.78 -18.30 11.03
N GLY A 99 11.91 -19.44 10.35
CA GLY A 99 12.00 -20.77 10.97
C GLY A 99 10.65 -21.39 11.29
N GLU A 100 9.86 -20.77 12.18
CA GLU A 100 8.56 -21.32 12.62
C GLU A 100 7.41 -20.33 12.38
N GLU A 101 6.20 -20.86 12.18
CA GLU A 101 4.98 -20.08 11.97
C GLU A 101 4.49 -19.44 13.29
N ASN A 102 5.12 -18.34 13.64
CA ASN A 102 4.83 -17.56 14.83
C ASN A 102 4.82 -16.08 14.48
N ARG A 103 3.88 -15.31 15.05
CA ARG A 103 3.78 -13.87 14.81
C ARG A 103 5.07 -13.12 15.14
N ASP A 104 5.78 -13.53 16.18
CA ASP A 104 7.07 -12.92 16.57
C ASP A 104 8.21 -13.23 15.58
N ARG A 105 8.02 -14.23 14.72
CA ARG A 105 8.96 -14.64 13.66
C ARG A 105 8.53 -14.16 12.27
N LEU A 106 7.47 -13.34 12.17
CA LEU A 106 6.97 -12.87 10.88
C LEU A 106 7.98 -11.96 10.17
N LEU A 107 8.34 -12.34 8.94
CA LEU A 107 9.22 -11.57 8.07
C LEU A 107 8.42 -10.73 7.07
N PHE A 108 7.39 -11.33 6.49
CA PHE A 108 6.59 -10.74 5.43
C PHE A 108 5.15 -11.17 5.58
N GLU A 109 4.23 -10.23 5.42
CA GLU A 109 2.81 -10.50 5.25
C GLU A 109 2.27 -9.58 4.16
N ALA A 110 1.65 -10.15 3.13
CA ALA A 110 0.86 -9.41 2.17
C ALA A 110 -0.58 -9.95 2.21
N ARG A 111 -1.55 -9.07 2.47
CA ARG A 111 -2.98 -9.35 2.31
C ARG A 111 -3.47 -8.60 1.09
N LEU A 112 -3.89 -9.36 0.10
CA LEU A 112 -4.22 -8.87 -1.22
C LEU A 112 -5.66 -9.20 -1.56
N GLN A 113 -6.22 -8.45 -2.49
CA GLN A 113 -7.50 -8.77 -3.12
C GLN A 113 -7.42 -8.41 -4.60
N LEU A 114 -7.97 -9.24 -5.46
CA LEU A 114 -8.16 -8.92 -6.86
C LEU A 114 -9.62 -8.49 -7.03
N ALA A 115 -9.87 -7.22 -7.36
CA ALA A 115 -11.22 -6.68 -7.38
C ALA A 115 -11.41 -5.56 -8.41
N PRO A 116 -12.64 -5.35 -8.91
CA PRO A 116 -12.99 -4.14 -9.62
C PRO A 116 -12.98 -2.96 -8.64
N PHE A 117 -12.19 -1.94 -8.97
CA PHE A 117 -12.15 -0.67 -8.28
C PHE A 117 -12.88 0.39 -9.10
N HIS A 118 -13.76 1.15 -8.45
CA HIS A 118 -14.47 2.28 -9.05
C HIS A 118 -14.07 3.58 -8.32
N PRO A 119 -13.70 4.65 -9.05
CA PRO A 119 -13.50 5.96 -8.43
C PRO A 119 -14.76 6.41 -7.69
N HIS A 120 -14.60 6.96 -6.49
CA HIS A 120 -15.73 7.51 -5.72
C HIS A 120 -16.28 8.83 -6.23
N ARG A 121 -15.51 9.50 -7.08
CA ARG A 121 -15.85 10.74 -7.75
C ARG A 121 -15.16 10.77 -9.10
N PRO A 122 -15.56 11.66 -10.02
CA PRO A 122 -14.82 11.86 -11.25
C PRO A 122 -13.37 12.28 -10.98
N ILE A 123 -12.41 11.62 -11.64
CA ILE A 123 -10.98 11.93 -11.57
C ILE A 123 -10.43 11.97 -13.00
N GLY A 124 -10.11 13.17 -13.48
CA GLY A 124 -9.67 13.37 -14.86
C GLY A 124 -10.70 12.84 -15.86
N PRO A 125 -10.34 11.88 -16.73
CA PRO A 125 -11.27 11.29 -17.71
C PRO A 125 -12.18 10.20 -17.12
N PHE A 126 -12.01 9.82 -15.86
CA PHE A 126 -12.73 8.71 -15.24
C PHE A 126 -13.93 9.20 -14.46
N THR A 127 -15.05 8.52 -14.60
CA THR A 127 -16.30 8.73 -13.85
C THR A 127 -16.47 7.65 -12.79
N GLU A 128 -17.51 7.75 -11.96
CA GLU A 128 -17.87 6.70 -10.98
C GLU A 128 -18.27 5.36 -11.64
N GLU A 129 -18.59 5.38 -12.93
CA GLU A 129 -18.88 4.18 -13.74
C GLU A 129 -17.60 3.53 -14.30
N SER A 130 -16.47 4.23 -14.25
CA SER A 130 -15.19 3.67 -14.69
C SER A 130 -14.77 2.55 -13.74
N SER A 131 -14.40 1.40 -14.28
CA SER A 131 -13.96 0.24 -13.51
C SER A 131 -12.55 -0.17 -13.90
N PHE A 132 -11.71 -0.43 -12.90
CA PHE A 132 -10.36 -0.94 -13.09
C PHE A 132 -10.17 -2.22 -12.31
N ARG A 133 -9.61 -3.24 -12.94
CA ARG A 133 -9.28 -4.48 -12.24
C ARG A 133 -7.98 -4.28 -11.46
N MET A 134 -8.06 -4.19 -10.15
CA MET A 134 -6.93 -3.85 -9.29
C MET A 134 -6.48 -5.01 -8.43
N LEU A 135 -5.16 -5.16 -8.29
CA LEU A 135 -4.57 -5.88 -7.18
C LEU A 135 -4.48 -4.93 -5.98
N VAL A 136 -5.39 -5.05 -5.04
CA VAL A 136 -5.53 -4.18 -3.87
C VAL A 136 -4.66 -4.71 -2.75
N ILE A 137 -3.86 -3.83 -2.16
CA ILE A 137 -3.09 -4.10 -0.93
C ILE A 137 -3.96 -3.69 0.26
N HIS A 138 -4.43 -4.67 1.03
CA HIS A 138 -5.12 -4.42 2.31
C HIS A 138 -4.15 -4.30 3.47
N TRP A 139 -3.02 -4.98 3.36
CA TRP A 139 -2.00 -5.00 4.40
C TRP A 139 -0.67 -5.45 3.81
N LEU A 140 0.40 -4.75 4.18
CA LEU A 140 1.76 -5.15 3.85
C LEU A 140 2.70 -4.92 5.03
N VAL A 141 3.38 -5.97 5.46
CA VAL A 141 4.41 -5.92 6.51
C VAL A 141 5.69 -6.56 6.01
N LEU A 142 6.81 -5.92 6.36
CA LEU A 142 8.18 -6.34 6.07
C LEU A 142 9.02 -6.10 7.32
N SER A 143 9.08 -7.06 8.24
CA SER A 143 9.66 -6.91 9.58
C SER A 143 10.88 -7.76 9.80
N SER A 144 11.90 -7.21 10.45
CA SER A 144 13.05 -7.97 10.96
C SER A 144 12.76 -8.40 12.40
N PRO A 145 12.38 -9.65 12.66
CA PRO A 145 12.02 -10.12 14.01
C PRO A 145 13.18 -10.00 15.00
N ASP A 146 14.41 -10.26 14.55
CA ASP A 146 15.64 -10.21 15.34
C ASP A 146 16.30 -8.81 15.34
N GLY A 147 15.71 -7.84 14.63
CA GLY A 147 16.23 -6.48 14.54
C GLY A 147 15.84 -5.59 15.73
N THR A 148 16.68 -4.60 16.02
CA THR A 148 16.41 -3.53 16.97
C THR A 148 16.36 -2.17 16.27
N PHE A 149 15.57 -1.23 16.82
CA PHE A 149 15.55 0.14 16.33
C PHE A 149 16.86 0.84 16.72
N THR A 150 17.39 1.66 15.81
CA THR A 150 18.61 2.45 16.06
C THR A 150 18.31 3.94 15.95
N LEU A 151 19.27 4.81 16.28
CA LEU A 151 19.11 6.26 16.10
C LEU A 151 18.97 6.63 14.62
N GLU A 152 19.66 5.91 13.74
CA GLU A 152 19.63 6.10 12.29
C GLU A 152 18.37 5.52 11.66
N ARG A 153 17.75 4.53 12.30
CA ARG A 153 16.50 3.89 11.89
C ARG A 153 15.52 3.80 13.07
N PRO A 154 14.98 4.96 13.51
CA PRO A 154 14.05 4.97 14.62
C PRO A 154 12.71 4.35 14.21
N ARG A 155 11.92 3.98 15.22
CA ARG A 155 10.58 3.42 15.04
C ARG A 155 9.66 4.42 14.34
N LEU A 156 9.04 4.01 13.23
CA LEU A 156 8.00 4.78 12.55
C LEU A 156 6.62 4.54 13.20
N PRO A 157 5.66 5.48 13.05
CA PRO A 157 4.29 5.25 13.49
C PRO A 157 3.70 3.94 12.94
N GLY A 158 3.07 3.15 13.82
CA GLY A 158 2.47 1.86 13.45
C GLY A 158 3.47 0.70 13.27
N GLN A 159 4.78 0.96 13.33
CA GLN A 159 5.80 -0.07 13.19
C GLN A 159 6.03 -0.80 14.53
N GLU A 160 6.06 -2.12 14.55
CA GLU A 160 6.37 -2.91 15.76
C GLU A 160 7.83 -3.38 15.80
N LYS A 161 8.39 -3.72 14.63
CA LYS A 161 9.75 -4.20 14.43
C LYS A 161 10.44 -3.41 13.30
N PRO A 162 11.78 -3.28 13.30
CA PRO A 162 12.50 -2.62 12.22
C PRO A 162 12.17 -3.22 10.85
N GLY A 163 12.16 -2.39 9.82
CA GLY A 163 11.82 -2.83 8.47
C GLY A 163 12.95 -3.63 7.82
N LEU A 164 12.62 -4.63 7.02
CA LEU A 164 13.61 -5.40 6.25
C LEU A 164 14.22 -4.60 5.09
N GLY A 165 13.58 -3.52 4.64
CA GLY A 165 14.04 -2.74 3.48
C GLY A 165 13.91 -3.49 2.15
N LEU A 166 13.01 -4.47 2.06
CA LEU A 166 12.75 -5.27 0.86
C LEU A 166 11.51 -4.80 0.08
N LEU A 167 11.15 -3.51 0.19
CA LEU A 167 9.98 -2.95 -0.47
C LEU A 167 10.12 -3.01 -2.00
N ASN A 168 11.31 -2.78 -2.55
CA ASN A 168 11.52 -2.82 -4.01
C ASN A 168 11.27 -4.23 -4.58
N GLN A 169 11.74 -5.27 -3.90
CA GLN A 169 11.51 -6.67 -4.26
C GLN A 169 10.03 -7.02 -4.13
N THR A 170 9.38 -6.51 -3.08
CA THR A 170 7.92 -6.67 -2.92
C THR A 170 7.14 -6.02 -4.06
N ILE A 171 7.51 -4.80 -4.47
CA ILE A 171 6.89 -4.11 -5.61
C ILE A 171 7.12 -4.90 -6.90
N ALA A 172 8.30 -5.52 -7.08
CA ALA A 172 8.58 -6.39 -8.23
C ALA A 172 7.67 -7.63 -8.25
N LEU A 173 7.44 -8.27 -7.10
CA LEU A 173 6.49 -9.38 -6.94
C LEU A 173 5.06 -8.94 -7.31
N LEU A 174 4.55 -7.88 -6.69
CA LEU A 174 3.20 -7.36 -6.95
C LEU A 174 3.01 -6.97 -8.42
N LYS A 175 4.05 -6.43 -9.05
CA LYS A 175 4.05 -6.12 -10.48
C LYS A 175 3.97 -7.37 -11.35
N SER A 176 4.66 -8.46 -10.99
CA SER A 176 4.54 -9.75 -11.69
C SER A 176 3.10 -10.28 -11.58
N PHE A 177 2.53 -10.35 -10.36
CA PHE A 177 1.14 -10.74 -10.18
C PHE A 177 0.17 -9.88 -10.98
N SER A 178 0.31 -8.56 -10.94
CA SER A 178 -0.58 -7.65 -11.68
C SER A 178 -0.55 -7.89 -13.19
N ARG A 179 0.58 -8.33 -13.76
CA ARG A 179 0.69 -8.67 -15.18
C ARG A 179 0.08 -10.03 -15.49
N GLU A 180 0.44 -11.04 -14.71
CA GLU A 180 0.03 -12.44 -14.93
C GLU A 180 -1.47 -12.63 -14.71
N LEU A 181 -2.01 -11.94 -13.70
CA LEU A 181 -3.43 -11.95 -13.39
C LEU A 181 -4.22 -11.04 -14.30
N SER A 182 -3.60 -10.22 -15.15
CA SER A 182 -4.34 -9.23 -15.93
C SER A 182 -5.05 -8.16 -15.07
N ALA A 183 -4.34 -7.56 -14.12
CA ALA A 183 -4.78 -6.35 -13.43
C ALA A 183 -4.32 -5.08 -14.19
N ASP A 184 -5.10 -4.01 -14.10
CA ASP A 184 -4.78 -2.68 -14.64
C ASP A 184 -3.74 -1.95 -13.79
N GLY A 185 -3.65 -2.30 -12.52
CA GLY A 185 -2.68 -1.77 -11.58
C GLY A 185 -2.67 -2.47 -10.23
N VAL A 186 -1.78 -2.00 -9.37
CA VAL A 186 -1.76 -2.31 -7.94
C VAL A 186 -2.20 -1.07 -7.19
N LEU A 187 -3.14 -1.21 -6.25
CA LEU A 187 -3.72 -0.11 -5.49
C LEU A 187 -3.38 -0.25 -4.01
N ASP A 188 -2.97 0.85 -3.39
CA ASP A 188 -2.77 1.01 -1.95
C ASP A 188 -3.41 2.32 -1.49
N VAL A 189 -3.83 2.39 -0.23
CA VAL A 189 -4.24 3.65 0.43
C VAL A 189 -3.38 3.82 1.67
N PRO A 190 -2.26 4.56 1.57
CA PRO A 190 -1.33 4.66 2.68
C PRO A 190 -1.92 5.44 3.88
N ASP A 191 -2.06 4.76 5.02
CA ASP A 191 -2.58 5.34 6.26
C ASP A 191 -1.63 6.34 6.94
N HIS A 192 -0.36 6.40 6.52
CA HIS A 192 0.66 7.26 7.12
C HIS A 192 1.48 8.01 6.06
N PHE A 193 2.06 9.14 6.45
CA PHE A 193 2.91 9.95 5.57
C PHE A 193 4.15 9.19 5.07
N HIS A 194 4.88 8.49 5.95
CA HIS A 194 6.07 7.73 5.55
C HIS A 194 5.75 6.57 4.59
N THR A 195 4.61 5.88 4.78
CA THR A 195 4.23 4.81 3.85
C THR A 195 3.89 5.38 2.49
N ALA A 196 3.13 6.49 2.43
CA ALA A 196 2.89 7.21 1.18
C ALA A 196 4.19 7.64 0.47
N LEU A 197 5.19 8.10 1.22
CA LEU A 197 6.50 8.47 0.69
C LEU A 197 7.30 7.27 0.18
N PHE A 198 7.20 6.12 0.83
CA PHE A 198 7.86 4.90 0.36
C PHE A 198 7.22 4.40 -0.94
N TYR A 199 5.89 4.37 -1.02
CA TYR A 199 5.17 3.93 -2.21
C TYR A 199 5.29 4.91 -3.38
N SER A 200 5.38 6.22 -3.14
CA SER A 200 5.44 7.25 -4.20
C SER A 200 6.65 7.12 -5.14
N ARG A 201 7.63 6.26 -4.80
CA ARG A 201 8.74 5.89 -5.68
C ARG A 201 8.31 5.06 -6.89
N ALA A 202 7.24 4.27 -6.76
CA ALA A 202 6.73 3.39 -7.83
C ALA A 202 5.25 3.63 -8.13
N PHE A 203 4.51 4.23 -7.20
CA PHE A 203 3.10 4.53 -7.29
C PHE A 203 2.90 6.03 -7.54
N ARG A 204 1.73 6.37 -8.08
CA ARG A 204 1.25 7.73 -8.29
C ARG A 204 -0.12 7.84 -7.64
N TYR A 205 -0.54 8.99 -7.14
CA TYR A 205 -1.93 9.05 -6.66
C TYR A 205 -2.88 8.93 -7.84
N LEU A 206 -4.05 8.32 -7.63
CA LEU A 206 -5.09 8.30 -8.66
C LEU A 206 -5.54 9.74 -8.98
N ASP A 207 -5.76 10.53 -7.92
CA ASP A 207 -6.10 11.95 -8.02
C ASP A 207 -4.83 12.83 -8.08
N PRO A 208 -4.59 13.59 -9.17
CA PRO A 208 -3.43 14.48 -9.27
C PRO A 208 -3.44 15.61 -8.22
N GLU A 209 -4.59 16.10 -7.74
CA GLU A 209 -4.62 17.09 -6.66
C GLU A 209 -4.14 16.50 -5.33
N ALA A 210 -4.53 15.25 -5.04
CA ALA A 210 -4.04 14.53 -3.87
C ALA A 210 -2.52 14.31 -3.95
N GLU A 211 -1.98 13.95 -5.13
CA GLU A 211 -0.53 13.88 -5.30
C GLU A 211 0.13 15.25 -5.11
N GLY A 212 -0.43 16.31 -5.68
CA GLY A 212 0.11 17.66 -5.53
C GLY A 212 0.19 18.09 -4.06
N ARG A 213 -0.87 17.83 -3.29
CA ARG A 213 -0.90 18.07 -1.84
C ARG A 213 0.16 17.25 -1.11
N PHE A 214 0.29 15.96 -1.42
CA PHE A 214 1.34 15.11 -0.85
C PHE A 214 2.74 15.66 -1.16
N LEU A 215 3.00 16.08 -2.39
CA LEU A 215 4.28 16.65 -2.81
C LEU A 215 4.58 17.97 -2.09
N ALA A 216 3.57 18.82 -1.85
CA ALA A 216 3.72 20.02 -1.03
C ALA A 216 4.11 19.70 0.42
N ILE A 217 3.46 18.70 1.05
CA ILE A 217 3.84 18.23 2.40
C ILE A 217 5.29 17.73 2.39
N ALA A 218 5.66 16.89 1.42
CA ALA A 218 7.01 16.33 1.33
C ALA A 218 8.08 17.41 1.09
N ARG A 219 7.77 18.42 0.27
CA ARG A 219 8.64 19.59 0.03
C ARG A 219 8.84 20.38 1.32
N ASP A 220 7.74 20.76 1.98
CA ASP A 220 7.78 21.67 3.12
C ASP A 220 8.37 21.03 4.38
N LEU A 221 8.29 19.70 4.49
CA LEU A 221 8.86 18.93 5.60
C LEU A 221 10.21 18.27 5.26
N SER A 222 10.83 18.59 4.12
CA SER A 222 12.08 17.96 3.67
C SER A 222 13.26 18.14 4.64
N GLY A 223 13.26 19.19 5.46
CA GLY A 223 14.26 19.44 6.50
C GLY A 223 13.96 18.77 7.85
N VAL A 224 12.84 18.07 7.99
CA VAL A 224 12.40 17.41 9.22
C VAL A 224 12.70 15.90 9.13
N PRO A 225 13.28 15.27 10.16
CA PRO A 225 13.46 13.82 10.18
C PRO A 225 12.14 13.09 9.90
N LEU A 226 12.14 12.10 9.00
CA LEU A 226 10.93 11.42 8.51
C LEU A 226 10.07 10.83 9.65
N THR A 227 10.71 10.28 10.67
CA THR A 227 10.03 9.74 11.86
C THR A 227 9.27 10.81 12.60
N LEU A 228 9.92 11.96 12.84
CA LEU A 228 9.33 13.11 13.51
C LEU A 228 8.20 13.74 12.69
N ALA A 229 8.41 13.91 11.37
CA ALA A 229 7.38 14.42 10.47
C ALA A 229 6.14 13.51 10.45
N SER A 230 6.35 12.21 10.32
CA SER A 230 5.25 11.23 10.29
C SER A 230 4.50 11.16 11.61
N ASP A 231 5.22 11.23 12.74
CA ASP A 231 4.59 11.22 14.05
C ASP A 231 3.80 12.50 14.30
N ALA A 232 4.36 13.68 13.99
CA ALA A 232 3.65 14.95 14.13
C ALA A 232 2.38 15.02 13.26
N ILE A 233 2.42 14.50 12.03
CA ILE A 233 1.24 14.38 11.16
C ILE A 233 0.19 13.46 11.80
N ARG A 234 0.60 12.30 12.33
CA ARG A 234 -0.30 11.38 13.04
C ARG A 234 -0.97 12.04 14.25
N GLU A 235 -0.21 12.84 15.00
CA GLU A 235 -0.71 13.60 16.15
C GLU A 235 -1.55 14.84 15.75
N GLY A 236 -1.93 14.98 14.47
CA GLY A 236 -2.79 16.07 13.99
C GLY A 236 -2.12 17.44 14.01
N CYS A 237 -0.79 17.50 13.99
CA CYS A 237 -0.04 18.75 14.12
C CYS A 237 0.33 19.38 12.77
N LEU A 238 -0.09 18.79 11.64
CA LEU A 238 0.07 19.40 10.32
C LEU A 238 -0.95 20.52 10.16
N VAL A 239 -0.51 21.71 9.76
CA VAL A 239 -1.40 22.85 9.50
C VAL A 239 -1.11 23.48 8.14
N GLU A 240 -2.13 24.07 7.54
CA GLU A 240 -1.97 24.91 6.37
C GLU A 240 -1.35 26.26 6.78
N ARG A 241 -0.29 26.68 6.08
CA ARG A 241 0.52 27.84 6.47
C ARG A 241 -0.25 29.16 6.45
N SER A 242 -1.13 29.36 5.47
CA SER A 242 -1.85 30.62 5.28
C SER A 242 -2.96 30.82 6.31
N THR A 243 -3.67 29.76 6.67
CA THR A 243 -4.83 29.81 7.56
C THR A 243 -4.53 29.40 9.00
N GLY A 244 -3.44 28.65 9.21
CA GLY A 244 -3.15 27.99 10.48
C GLY A 244 -4.09 26.83 10.81
N ALA A 245 -4.98 26.46 9.88
CA ALA A 245 -5.98 25.43 10.10
C ALA A 245 -5.33 24.03 10.15
N PRO A 246 -5.72 23.18 11.12
CA PRO A 246 -5.23 21.81 11.18
C PRO A 246 -5.73 21.00 9.98
N ILE A 247 -4.80 20.23 9.42
CA ILE A 247 -5.03 19.37 8.27
C ILE A 247 -4.83 17.91 8.71
N PRO A 248 -5.89 17.08 8.74
CA PRO A 248 -5.72 15.66 8.95
C PRO A 248 -4.92 15.06 7.79
N TRP A 249 -4.22 13.95 8.06
CA TRP A 249 -3.54 13.19 6.99
C TRP A 249 -4.57 12.80 5.91
N PRO A 250 -4.45 13.31 4.67
CA PRO A 250 -5.42 13.04 3.62
C PRO A 250 -5.07 11.74 2.92
N ALA A 251 -5.40 10.60 3.54
CA ALA A 251 -5.25 9.30 2.91
C ALA A 251 -6.00 9.26 1.57
N ALA A 252 -5.32 8.82 0.51
CA ALA A 252 -5.85 8.76 -0.83
C ALA A 252 -5.16 7.64 -1.64
N GLU A 253 -5.82 7.17 -2.68
CA GLU A 253 -5.41 6.02 -3.47
C GLU A 253 -4.10 6.30 -4.20
N GLN A 254 -3.09 5.48 -3.92
CA GLN A 254 -1.88 5.37 -4.72
C GLN A 254 -1.96 4.14 -5.61
N VAL A 255 -1.59 4.32 -6.88
CA VAL A 255 -1.68 3.27 -7.90
C VAL A 255 -0.36 3.11 -8.66
N MET A 256 0.09 1.87 -8.75
CA MET A 256 1.10 1.44 -9.72
C MET A 256 0.36 0.94 -10.97
N ALA A 257 0.13 1.84 -11.93
CA ALA A 257 -0.58 1.47 -13.16
C ALA A 257 0.30 0.65 -14.11
N VAL A 258 -0.24 -0.47 -14.57
CA VAL A 258 0.46 -1.45 -15.40
C VAL A 258 0.13 -1.23 -16.87
N ARG A 259 -1.14 -0.93 -17.19
CA ARG A 259 -1.64 -0.86 -18.57
C ARG A 259 -2.90 0.00 -18.70
N GLY A 260 -3.47 0.00 -19.91
CA GLY A 260 -4.78 0.57 -20.17
C GLY A 260 -4.89 2.09 -20.04
N PRO A 261 -6.13 2.62 -19.97
CA PRO A 261 -6.38 4.05 -19.88
C PRO A 261 -5.83 4.67 -18.60
N LEU A 262 -5.81 3.92 -17.49
CA LEU A 262 -5.23 4.37 -16.23
C LEU A 262 -3.76 4.75 -16.37
N ARG A 263 -2.94 3.88 -16.97
CA ARG A 263 -1.51 4.18 -17.19
C ARG A 263 -1.30 5.35 -18.14
N ARG A 264 -2.16 5.54 -19.14
CA ARG A 264 -2.12 6.68 -20.05
C ARG A 264 -2.41 7.99 -19.31
N PHE A 265 -3.46 7.98 -18.47
CA PHE A 265 -3.86 9.14 -17.67
C PHE A 265 -2.78 9.57 -16.68
N LEU A 266 -2.23 8.65 -15.87
CA LEU A 266 -1.20 9.00 -14.87
C LEU A 266 0.11 9.53 -15.48
N ARG A 267 0.27 9.45 -16.81
CA ARG A 267 1.40 9.96 -17.58
C ARG A 267 1.05 11.18 -18.43
N SER A 268 -0.21 11.60 -18.44
CA SER A 268 -0.66 12.68 -19.31
C SER A 268 -0.09 14.04 -18.87
N PRO A 269 0.01 15.00 -19.80
CA PRO A 269 0.32 16.39 -19.46
C PRO A 269 -0.70 16.98 -18.48
N SER A 270 -1.99 16.78 -18.72
CA SER A 270 -3.07 17.29 -17.87
C SER A 270 -2.97 16.82 -16.41
N TYR A 271 -2.64 15.55 -16.19
CA TYR A 271 -2.38 15.02 -14.86
C TYR A 271 -1.23 15.77 -14.19
N ARG A 272 -0.11 15.93 -14.91
CA ARG A 272 1.10 16.59 -14.41
C ARG A 272 0.86 18.05 -14.08
N GLU A 273 0.11 18.76 -14.92
CA GLU A 273 -0.24 20.16 -14.74
C GLU A 273 -1.08 20.37 -13.47
N THR A 274 -2.16 19.59 -13.29
CA THR A 274 -2.99 19.66 -12.08
C THR A 274 -2.18 19.34 -10.83
N ARG A 275 -1.37 18.27 -10.86
CA ARG A 275 -0.48 17.90 -9.75
C ARG A 275 0.50 19.02 -9.40
N ASN A 276 1.16 19.60 -10.40
CA ASN A 276 2.16 20.65 -10.19
C ASN A 276 1.52 21.92 -9.64
N ARG A 277 0.34 22.30 -10.16
CA ARG A 277 -0.43 23.44 -9.67
C ARG A 277 -0.81 23.25 -8.21
N ALA A 278 -1.45 22.13 -7.88
CA ALA A 278 -1.81 21.81 -6.49
C ALA A 278 -0.57 21.80 -5.57
N SER A 279 0.56 21.23 -6.01
CA SER A 279 1.80 21.27 -5.23
C SER A 279 2.35 22.68 -5.02
N ALA A 280 2.15 23.60 -5.97
CA ALA A 280 2.58 24.98 -5.86
C ALA A 280 1.66 25.80 -4.96
N ASP A 281 0.34 25.56 -5.02
CA ASP A 281 -0.67 26.32 -4.29
C ASP A 281 -0.69 25.98 -2.79
N TYR A 282 -0.40 24.73 -2.43
CA TYR A 282 -0.40 24.30 -1.03
C TYR A 282 0.93 24.58 -0.33
N HIS A 283 0.84 25.08 0.91
CA HIS A 283 1.96 25.25 1.83
C HIS A 283 1.61 24.78 3.22
N PHE A 284 2.48 23.96 3.81
CA PHE A 284 2.27 23.34 5.11
C PHE A 284 3.40 23.66 6.09
N LEU A 285 3.11 23.47 7.38
CA LEU A 285 4.07 23.44 8.46
C LEU A 285 3.58 22.52 9.58
N VAL A 286 4.48 22.13 10.47
CA VAL A 286 4.13 21.42 11.70
C VAL A 286 3.99 22.43 12.84
N ASN A 287 2.87 22.37 13.57
CA ASN A 287 2.71 23.08 14.82
C ASN A 287 3.49 22.35 15.93
N TRP A 288 4.74 22.77 16.13
CA TRP A 288 5.64 22.14 17.09
C TRP A 288 5.22 22.34 18.55
N ASP A 289 4.54 23.43 18.88
CA ASP A 289 4.07 23.68 20.24
C ASP A 289 2.91 22.74 20.58
N LEU A 290 1.98 22.54 19.64
CA LEU A 290 0.93 21.53 19.77
C LEU A 290 1.53 20.12 19.87
N TYR A 291 2.52 19.80 19.03
CA TYR A 291 3.18 18.49 19.06
C TYR A 291 3.85 18.20 20.41
N ARG A 292 4.61 19.16 20.97
CA ARG A 292 5.20 19.02 22.32
C ARG A 292 4.15 18.84 23.40
N LYS A 293 3.03 19.57 23.31
CA LYS A 293 1.89 19.41 24.24
C LYS A 293 1.28 18.00 24.15
N ASN A 294 1.10 17.47 22.94
CA ASN A 294 0.54 16.14 22.72
C ASN A 294 1.46 15.03 23.27
N LEU A 295 2.78 15.15 23.06
CA LEU A 295 3.75 14.21 23.65
C LEU A 295 3.68 14.20 25.18
N ALA A 296 3.68 15.38 25.82
CA ALA A 296 3.58 15.49 27.27
C ALA A 296 2.27 14.93 27.86
N LEU A 297 1.21 14.77 27.05
CA LEU A 297 -0.03 14.11 27.45
C LEU A 297 0.03 12.60 27.26
N ARG A 298 0.73 12.10 26.23
CA ARG A 298 0.90 10.66 25.97
C ARG A 298 1.80 9.98 26.99
N ASP A 299 2.81 10.69 27.48
CA ASP A 299 3.76 10.16 28.46
C ASP A 299 3.23 10.21 29.91
N ARG A 300 1.96 10.65 30.11
CA ARG A 300 1.30 10.56 31.41
C ARG A 300 0.85 9.10 31.66
N PRO A 301 1.14 8.55 32.85
CA PRO A 301 0.78 7.18 33.20
C PRO A 301 -0.73 6.94 33.23
#